data_AF-A0A956Y0J5-F1
#
_entry.id   AF-A0A956Y0J5-F1
#
_cell.length_a   1.000
_cell.length_b   1.000
_cell.length_c   1.000
_cell.angle_alpha   90.00
_cell.angle_beta   90.00
_cell.angle_gamma   90.00
#
_symmetry.space_group_name_H-M   'P 1'
#
loop_
_entity.id
_entity.type
_entity.pdbx_description
1 polymer ?
#
loop_
_entity_poly.entity_id
_entity_poly.type
_entity_poly.pdbx_seq_one_letter_code
_entity_poly.pdbx_strand_id
1 'polypeptide(L)' 'GLPDDIGPMIASLLNDDNRWVNAQRIEVSGGMLI' A
#
# COMPACT_ATOMS: atom_id res chain seq x y z
N GLY A 1 5.00 7.33 8.34
CA GLY A 1 3.67 6.90 7.88
C GLY A 1 2.78 6.86 9.10
N LEU A 2 1.62 7.49 9.06
CA LEU A 2 0.67 7.41 10.17
C LEU A 2 -0.06 6.05 10.09
N PRO A 3 -0.55 5.52 11.23
CA PRO A 3 -1.36 4.31 11.23
C PRO A 3 -2.55 4.38 10.27
N ASP A 4 -3.06 5.59 10.04
CA ASP A 4 -4.25 5.88 9.23
C ASP A 4 -4.01 5.69 7.71
N ASP A 5 -2.75 5.62 7.25
CA ASP A 5 -2.44 5.47 5.82
C ASP A 5 -2.50 4.01 5.35
N ILE A 6 -2.42 3.05 6.28
CA ILE A 6 -2.34 1.62 5.96
C ILE A 6 -3.69 1.09 5.47
N GLY A 7 -4.79 1.47 6.13
CA GLY A 7 -6.13 1.03 5.76
C GLY A 7 -6.51 1.42 4.32
N PRO A 8 -6.42 2.71 3.95
CA PRO A 8 -6.63 3.18 2.59
C PRO A 8 -5.68 2.53 1.58
N MET A 9 -4.42 2.28 1.94
CA MET A 9 -3.49 1.60 1.05
C MET A 9 -3.93 0.15 0.78
N ILE A 10 -4.26 -0.62 1.81
CA ILE A 10 -4.75 -2.01 1.65
C ILE A 10 -6.03 -2.02 0.82
N ALA A 11 -6.97 -1.11 1.09
CA ALA A 11 -8.21 -1.00 0.33
C ALA A 11 -7.95 -0.72 -1.16
N SER A 12 -6.93 0.09 -1.48
CA SER A 12 -6.58 0.38 -2.87
C SER A 12 -6.19 -0.87 -3.67
N LEU A 13 -5.62 -1.90 -3.02
CA LEU A 13 -5.24 -3.15 -3.69
C LEU A 13 -6.45 -3.95 -4.20
N LEU A 14 -7.66 -3.63 -3.73
CA LEU A 14 -8.91 -4.28 -4.16
C LEU A 14 -9.51 -3.62 -5.41
N ASN A 15 -8.99 -2.46 -5.85
CA ASN A 15 -9.48 -1.76 -7.04
C ASN A 15 -9.06 -2.47 -8.33
N ASP A 16 -9.89 -2.37 -9.37
CA ASP A 16 -9.64 -3.00 -10.67
C ASP A 16 -8.33 -2.54 -11.33
N ASP A 17 -7.96 -1.27 -11.11
CA ASP A 17 -6.71 -0.68 -11.61
C ASP A 17 -5.45 -1.33 -11.03
N ASN A 18 -5.56 -2.04 -9.91
CA ASN A 18 -4.45 -2.65 -9.19
C ASN A 18 -4.37 -4.18 -9.34
N ARG A 19 -5.21 -4.81 -10.20
CA ARG A 19 -5.21 -6.27 -10.43
C ARG A 19 -3.91 -6.84 -11.02
N TRP A 20 -3.00 -5.98 -11.49
CA TRP A 20 -1.68 -6.38 -11.97
C TRP A 20 -0.69 -6.65 -10.84
N VAL A 21 -0.96 -6.14 -9.63
CA VAL A 21 -0.13 -6.35 -8.43
C VAL A 21 -0.28 -7.79 -7.95
N ASN A 22 0.84 -8.50 -7.77
CA ASN A 22 0.85 -9.88 -7.32
C ASN A 22 2.12 -10.20 -6.53
N ALA A 23 1.96 -10.95 -5.44
CA ALA A 23 3.04 -11.55 -4.64
C ALA A 23 4.21 -10.61 -4.24
N GLN A 24 4.03 -9.30 -4.36
CA GLN A 24 5.06 -8.31 -4.05
C GLN A 24 4.99 -7.97 -2.57
N ARG A 25 6.16 -7.75 -1.98
CA ARG A 25 6.26 -7.08 -0.68
C ARG A 25 6.11 -5.59 -0.92
N ILE A 26 5.08 -4.99 -0.32
CA ILE A 26 4.84 -3.55 -0.40
C ILE A 26 5.06 -2.94 0.97
N GLU A 27 5.87 -1.88 1.02
CA GLU A 27 6.13 -1.12 2.23
C GLU A 27 5.36 0.20 2.19
N VAL A 28 4.70 0.54 3.30
CA VAL A 28 3.94 1.78 3.47
C VAL A 28 4.45 2.48 4.71
N SER A 29 5.45 3.35 4.54
CA SER A 29 6.15 4.01 5.64
C SER A 29 6.13 5.54 5.56
N GLY A 30 5.45 6.12 4.56
CA GLY A 30 5.32 7.58 4.40
C GLY A 30 6.64 8.29 4.09
N GLY A 31 7.56 7.62 3.39
CA GLY A 31 8.85 8.21 2.97
C GLY A 31 9.96 8.09 4.01
N MET A 32 9.94 7.07 4.87
CA MET A 32 11.06 6.81 5.78
C MET A 32 12.28 6.30 4.99
N LEU A 33 13.15 7.23 4.59
CA LEU A 33 14.54 6.91 4.26
C LEU A 33 15.37 7.00 5.54
N ILE A 34 16.11 5.93 5.83
CA ILE A 34 17.27 5.95 6.73
C ILE A 34 18.51 5.97 5.84
#